data_AF-A0A935QAW8-F1
#
_entry.id   AF-A0A935QAW8-F1
#
_cell.length_a   1.000
_cell.length_b   1.000
_cell.length_c   1.000
_cell.angle_alpha   90.00
_cell.angle_beta   90.00
_cell.angle_gamma   90.00
#
_symmetry.space_group_name_H-M   'P 1'
#
loop_
_entity.id
_entity.type
_entity.pdbx_description
1 polymer ?
#
loop_
_entity_poly.entity_id
_entity_poly.type
_entity_poly.pdbx_seq_one_letter_code
_entity_poly.pdbx_strand_id
1 'polypeptide(L)'
;MTIHKPTEAAPMPDGGQLRETWARIAADPRPARPWRDGAAFPWADPVFSERMLRLHLDQSTHMASRSLPVIRAHVGWLEDRLAEAFGDAAPRRVLDVACGPGLYCHELARRGHRAWGGDVAPAALRHARAPPRPRDWTAGSTPPISRTRTRRCPRTSPASMR
;
A
#
# COMPACT_ATOMS: atom_id res chain seq x y z
N MET A 1 4.08 16.48 17.41
CA MET A 1 5.10 15.43 17.51
C MET A 1 6.18 15.76 16.49
N THR A 2 7.28 16.37 16.95
CA THR A 2 8.41 16.72 16.08
C THR A 2 9.23 15.46 15.91
N ILE A 3 9.29 14.92 14.70
CA ILE A 3 10.23 13.83 14.39
C ILE A 3 11.61 14.46 14.37
N HIS A 4 12.38 14.27 15.45
CA HIS A 4 13.79 14.60 15.46
C HIS A 4 14.52 13.56 14.62
N LYS A 5 14.80 13.90 13.36
CA LYS A 5 15.91 13.23 12.67
C LYS A 5 17.19 13.62 13.41
N PRO A 6 18.05 12.67 13.78
CA PRO A 6 19.34 13.00 14.37
C PRO A 6 20.10 13.91 13.39
N THR A 7 20.70 14.97 13.94
CA THR A 7 21.43 16.00 13.19
C THR A 7 22.72 15.46 12.56
N GLU A 8 23.18 14.31 13.06
CA GLU A 8 24.37 13.61 12.61
C GLU A 8 23.98 12.22 12.08
N ALA A 9 24.42 11.89 10.87
CA ALA A 9 24.22 10.56 10.32
C ALA A 9 25.06 9.58 11.15
N ALA A 10 24.43 8.54 11.71
CA ALA A 10 25.18 7.45 12.32
C ALA A 10 26.16 6.88 11.26
N PRO A 11 27.39 6.51 11.66
CA PRO A 11 28.33 5.89 10.74
C PRO A 11 27.69 4.66 10.09
N MET A 12 27.90 4.50 8.78
CA MET A 12 27.36 3.37 8.04
C MET A 12 27.87 2.07 8.66
N PRO A 13 26.99 1.10 8.97
CA PRO A 13 27.42 -0.16 9.53
C PRO A 13 28.35 -0.90 8.57
N ASP A 14 29.36 -1.57 9.12
CA ASP A 14 30.25 -2.42 8.32
C ASP A 14 29.52 -3.68 7.82
N GLY A 15 30.16 -4.41 6.90
CA GLY A 15 29.57 -5.60 6.30
C GLY A 15 29.26 -6.74 7.29
N GLY A 16 30.00 -6.83 8.40
CA GLY A 16 29.71 -7.77 9.49
C GLY A 16 28.47 -7.37 10.27
N GLN A 17 28.38 -6.09 10.67
CA GLN A 17 27.24 -5.51 11.37
C GLN A 17 25.94 -5.61 10.55
N LEU A 18 26.02 -5.40 9.23
CA LEU A 18 24.89 -5.61 8.32
C LEU A 18 24.45 -7.07 8.30
N ARG A 19 25.37 -8.02 8.14
CA ARG A 19 25.07 -9.45 8.10
C ARG A 19 24.41 -9.94 9.39
N GLU A 20 24.93 -9.53 10.54
CA GLU A 20 24.36 -9.86 11.84
C GLU A 20 22.95 -9.27 12.00
N THR A 21 22.76 -8.02 11.60
CA THR A 21 21.43 -7.37 11.62
C THR A 21 20.43 -8.11 10.73
N TRP A 22 20.85 -8.50 9.52
CA TRP A 22 20.02 -9.30 8.61
C TRP A 22 19.68 -10.67 9.19
N ALA A 23 20.65 -11.37 9.78
CA ALA A 23 20.42 -12.66 10.42
C ALA A 23 19.41 -12.55 11.57
N ARG A 24 19.51 -11.48 12.38
CA ARG A 24 18.56 -11.20 13.46
C ARG A 24 17.14 -10.92 12.95
N ILE A 25 17.00 -10.10 11.89
CA ILE A 25 15.69 -9.83 11.26
C ILE A 25 15.10 -11.12 10.67
N ALA A 26 15.94 -11.94 10.02
CA ALA A 26 15.50 -13.20 9.43
C ALA A 26 15.10 -14.25 10.48
N ALA A 27 15.71 -14.22 11.65
CA ALA A 27 15.41 -15.11 12.78
C ALA A 27 14.24 -14.62 13.65
N ASP A 28 13.69 -13.43 13.39
CA ASP A 28 12.60 -12.86 14.18
C ASP A 28 11.35 -13.79 14.15
N PRO A 29 10.72 -14.10 15.31
CA PRO A 29 9.61 -15.06 15.36
C PRO A 29 8.46 -14.65 14.44
N ARG A 30 7.99 -15.60 13.62
CA ARG A 30 6.84 -15.40 12.74
C ARG A 30 5.55 -15.90 13.41
N PRO A 31 4.44 -15.14 13.37
CA PRO A 31 4.30 -13.85 12.70
C PRO A 31 4.95 -12.71 13.48
N ALA A 32 5.50 -11.72 12.75
CA ALA A 32 6.05 -10.52 13.35
C ALA A 32 5.03 -9.87 14.30
N ARG A 33 5.48 -9.40 15.46
CA ARG A 33 4.61 -8.69 16.41
C ARG A 33 4.20 -7.34 15.80
N PRO A 34 2.89 -7.04 15.67
CA PRO A 34 2.46 -5.74 15.17
C PRO A 34 3.02 -4.62 16.05
N TRP A 35 3.47 -3.54 15.41
CA TRP A 35 3.92 -2.34 16.11
C TRP A 35 2.76 -1.74 16.91
N ARG A 36 2.93 -1.64 18.25
CA ARG A 36 1.88 -1.16 19.17
C ARG A 36 2.20 0.20 19.82
N ASP A 37 3.49 0.55 19.89
CA ASP A 37 3.97 1.56 20.84
C ASP A 37 4.28 2.93 20.21
N GLY A 38 3.84 3.17 18.98
CA GLY A 38 4.04 4.45 18.30
C GLY A 38 2.75 5.13 17.89
N ALA A 39 2.72 6.46 17.99
CA ALA A 39 1.68 7.26 17.35
C ALA A 39 1.79 7.09 15.83
N ALA A 40 0.77 6.50 15.22
CA ALA A 40 0.65 6.47 13.78
C ALA A 40 0.52 7.91 13.26
N PHE A 41 1.06 8.18 12.06
CA PHE A 41 0.71 9.41 11.36
C PHE A 41 -0.82 9.52 11.25
N PRO A 42 -1.38 10.73 11.32
CA PRO A 42 -2.84 10.93 11.36
C PRO A 42 -3.46 10.77 9.96
N TRP A 43 -3.27 9.63 9.31
CA TRP A 43 -3.75 9.35 7.95
C TRP A 43 -5.26 9.53 7.79
N ALA A 44 -6.02 9.24 8.84
CA ALA A 44 -7.48 9.40 8.89
C ALA A 44 -7.93 10.86 9.09
N ASP A 45 -7.03 11.77 9.50
CA ASP A 45 -7.36 13.19 9.58
C ASP A 45 -7.56 13.77 8.16
N PRO A 46 -8.71 14.39 7.86
CA PRO A 46 -9.00 14.86 6.51
C PRO A 46 -7.98 15.86 5.96
N VAL A 47 -7.49 16.79 6.79
CA VAL A 47 -6.58 17.85 6.34
C VAL A 47 -5.19 17.28 6.05
N PHE A 48 -4.70 16.41 6.93
CA PHE A 48 -3.44 15.69 6.74
C PHE A 48 -3.51 14.77 5.51
N SER A 49 -4.59 14.00 5.39
CA SER A 49 -4.83 13.11 4.26
C SER A 49 -4.77 13.86 2.93
N GLU A 50 -5.34 15.07 2.87
CA GLU A 50 -5.36 15.89 1.66
C GLU A 50 -3.99 16.44 1.28
N ARG A 51 -3.15 16.77 2.28
CA ARG A 51 -1.75 17.16 2.05
C ARG A 51 -0.94 15.97 1.53
N MET A 52 -1.13 14.80 2.14
CA MET A 52 -0.43 13.58 1.75
C MET A 52 -0.85 13.09 0.36
N LEU A 53 -2.11 13.29 -0.03
CA LEU A 53 -2.58 12.96 -1.38
C LEU A 53 -1.75 13.70 -2.45
N ARG A 54 -1.37 14.95 -2.22
CA ARG A 54 -0.53 15.71 -3.18
C ARG A 54 0.83 15.04 -3.37
N LEU A 55 1.46 14.60 -2.28
CA LEU A 55 2.75 13.89 -2.34
C LEU A 55 2.62 12.50 -2.96
N HIS A 56 1.50 11.81 -2.74
CA HIS A 56 1.23 10.52 -3.38
C HIS A 56 1.10 10.65 -4.91
N LEU A 57 0.51 11.76 -5.40
CA LEU A 57 0.28 11.96 -6.83
C LEU A 57 1.47 12.57 -7.55
N ASP A 58 2.39 13.20 -6.82
CA ASP A 58 3.61 13.77 -7.38
C ASP A 58 4.58 12.69 -7.86
N GLN A 59 4.67 12.54 -9.18
CA GLN A 59 5.50 11.52 -9.84
C GLN A 59 7.01 11.85 -9.82
N SER A 60 7.39 13.06 -9.39
CA SER A 60 8.78 13.48 -9.27
C SER A 60 9.45 12.99 -7.97
N THR A 61 8.67 12.47 -7.03
CA THR A 61 9.15 12.01 -5.73
C THR A 61 8.67 10.60 -5.41
N HIS A 62 9.32 9.99 -4.42
CA HIS A 62 8.97 8.67 -3.90
C HIS A 62 8.61 8.68 -2.41
N MET A 63 8.40 9.86 -1.83
CA MET A 63 8.20 10.03 -0.39
C MET A 63 6.90 9.41 0.15
N ALA A 64 5.83 9.36 -0.68
CA ALA A 64 4.53 8.81 -0.27
C ALA A 64 4.13 7.60 -1.12
N SER A 65 4.02 7.79 -2.44
CA SER A 65 3.91 6.69 -3.41
C SER A 65 5.19 6.56 -4.22
N ARG A 66 5.44 5.38 -4.79
CA ARG A 66 6.39 5.25 -5.89
C ARG A 66 5.80 5.86 -7.16
N SER A 67 6.66 6.29 -8.08
CA SER A 67 6.21 6.77 -9.39
C SER A 67 5.63 5.62 -10.23
N LEU A 68 4.78 5.95 -11.19
CA LEU A 68 4.14 4.98 -12.07
C LEU A 68 5.13 4.04 -12.78
N PRO A 69 6.28 4.47 -13.34
CA PRO A 69 7.26 3.54 -13.91
C PRO A 69 7.74 2.49 -12.90
N VAL A 70 8.00 2.90 -11.66
CA VAL A 70 8.42 1.99 -10.59
C VAL A 70 7.28 1.05 -10.19
N ILE A 71 6.06 1.57 -10.05
CA ILE A 71 4.87 0.75 -9.78
C ILE A 71 4.67 -0.31 -10.87
N ARG A 72 4.78 0.06 -12.15
CA ARG A 72 4.68 -0.89 -13.26
C ARG A 72 5.75 -1.97 -13.20
N ALA A 73 6.99 -1.62 -12.86
CA ALA A 73 8.07 -2.58 -12.67
C ALA A 73 7.78 -3.53 -11.48
N HIS A 74 7.32 -2.98 -10.35
CA HIS A 74 6.93 -3.79 -9.19
C HIS A 74 5.79 -4.75 -9.49
N VAL A 75 4.74 -4.30 -10.19
CA VAL A 75 3.62 -5.15 -10.55
C VAL A 75 4.04 -6.26 -11.52
N GLY A 76 4.91 -5.95 -12.50
CA GLY A 76 5.47 -6.99 -13.37
C GLY A 76 6.27 -8.04 -12.59
N TRP A 77 7.16 -7.59 -11.70
CA TRP A 77 7.91 -8.50 -10.83
C TRP A 77 6.98 -9.34 -9.93
N LEU A 78 5.90 -8.76 -9.40
CA LEU A 78 4.91 -9.49 -8.61
C LEU A 78 4.19 -10.55 -9.45
N GLU A 79 3.81 -10.24 -10.69
CA GLU A 79 3.20 -11.21 -11.61
C GLU A 79 4.13 -12.41 -11.85
N ASP A 80 5.42 -12.15 -12.09
CA ASP A 80 6.43 -13.22 -12.29
C ASP A 80 6.54 -14.12 -11.05
N ARG A 81 6.62 -13.53 -9.85
CA ARG A 81 6.70 -14.31 -8.59
C ARG A 81 5.43 -15.11 -8.32
N LEU A 82 4.29 -14.52 -8.66
CA LEU A 82 2.99 -15.16 -8.49
C LEU A 82 2.83 -16.32 -9.48
N ALA A 83 3.29 -16.18 -10.72
CA ALA A 83 3.35 -17.23 -11.72
C ALA A 83 4.24 -18.39 -11.27
N GLU A 84 5.44 -18.09 -10.77
CA GLU A 84 6.37 -19.10 -10.23
C GLU A 84 5.75 -19.88 -9.06
N ALA A 85 5.10 -19.20 -8.12
CA ALA A 85 4.56 -19.82 -6.92
C ALA A 85 3.21 -20.55 -7.14
N PHE A 86 2.41 -20.13 -8.12
CA PHE A 86 1.01 -20.56 -8.26
C PHE A 86 0.57 -20.86 -9.70
N GLY A 87 1.48 -20.87 -10.67
CA GLY A 87 1.22 -21.08 -12.10
C GLY A 87 0.68 -19.85 -12.85
N ASP A 88 0.58 -19.92 -14.18
CA ASP A 88 0.23 -18.75 -15.04
C ASP A 88 -1.26 -18.39 -15.08
N ALA A 89 -2.04 -18.84 -14.08
CA ALA A 89 -3.47 -18.57 -14.04
C ALA A 89 -3.77 -17.07 -13.82
N ALA A 90 -4.43 -16.47 -14.81
CA ALA A 90 -4.98 -15.12 -14.80
C ALA A 90 -6.46 -15.15 -15.25
N PRO A 91 -7.32 -14.22 -14.78
CA PRO A 91 -7.01 -13.11 -13.88
C PRO A 91 -7.01 -13.49 -12.40
N ARG A 92 -6.05 -12.95 -11.64
CA ARG A 92 -5.97 -13.12 -10.18
C ARG A 92 -6.84 -12.14 -9.40
N ARG A 93 -7.18 -12.53 -8.17
CA ARG A 93 -7.88 -11.71 -7.18
C ARG A 93 -6.89 -11.17 -6.16
N VAL A 94 -6.74 -9.85 -6.05
CA VAL A 94 -5.71 -9.19 -5.24
C VAL A 94 -6.35 -8.22 -4.25
N LEU A 95 -5.92 -8.28 -2.99
CA LEU A 95 -6.25 -7.29 -1.96
C LEU A 95 -5.00 -6.42 -1.71
N ASP A 96 -5.13 -5.12 -1.93
CA ASP A 96 -4.12 -4.11 -1.67
C ASP A 96 -4.44 -3.41 -0.33
N VAL A 97 -3.65 -3.71 0.70
CA VAL A 97 -3.85 -3.20 2.06
C VAL A 97 -2.99 -1.95 2.24
N ALA A 98 -3.60 -0.86 2.71
CA ALA A 98 -3.03 0.49 2.69
C ALA A 98 -2.77 0.97 1.25
N CYS A 99 -3.81 0.86 0.41
CA CYS A 99 -3.71 1.11 -1.03
C CYS A 99 -3.44 2.58 -1.39
N GLY A 100 -3.54 3.51 -0.43
CA GLY A 100 -3.43 4.94 -0.64
C GLY A 100 -4.38 5.42 -1.75
N PRO A 101 -3.89 6.21 -2.74
CA PRO A 101 -4.69 6.69 -3.87
C PRO A 101 -5.03 5.58 -4.89
N GLY A 102 -4.65 4.32 -4.66
CA GLY A 102 -5.03 3.19 -5.51
C GLY A 102 -4.15 2.97 -6.74
N LEU A 103 -2.95 3.56 -6.83
CA LEU A 103 -2.09 3.43 -8.01
C LEU A 103 -1.71 1.98 -8.35
N TYR A 104 -1.45 1.14 -7.34
CA TYR A 104 -1.19 -0.28 -7.55
C TYR A 104 -2.46 -1.04 -7.95
N CYS A 105 -3.59 -0.78 -7.29
CA CYS A 105 -4.89 -1.34 -7.67
C CYS A 105 -5.25 -1.03 -9.13
N HIS A 106 -5.02 0.20 -9.58
CA HIS A 106 -5.28 0.62 -10.96
C HIS A 106 -4.35 -0.09 -11.94
N GLU A 107 -3.05 -0.20 -11.63
CA GLU A 107 -2.09 -0.93 -12.48
C GLU A 107 -2.43 -2.42 -12.57
N LEU A 108 -2.77 -3.07 -11.44
CA LEU A 108 -3.22 -4.46 -11.42
C LEU A 108 -4.49 -4.65 -12.27
N ALA A 109 -5.47 -3.75 -12.13
CA ALA A 109 -6.69 -3.79 -12.93
C ALA A 109 -6.41 -3.57 -14.43
N ARG A 110 -5.48 -2.68 -14.78
CA ARG A 110 -5.02 -2.43 -16.16
C ARG A 110 -4.42 -3.69 -16.79
N ARG A 111 -3.79 -4.56 -16.00
CA ARG A 111 -3.25 -5.85 -16.44
C ARG A 111 -4.27 -6.99 -16.42
N GLY A 112 -5.54 -6.70 -16.12
CA GLY A 112 -6.63 -7.67 -16.16
C GLY A 112 -6.93 -8.34 -14.82
N HIS A 113 -6.17 -8.06 -13.75
CA HIS A 113 -6.48 -8.59 -12.43
C HIS A 113 -7.73 -7.95 -11.81
N ARG A 114 -8.35 -8.66 -10.87
CA ARG A 114 -9.38 -8.08 -10.00
C ARG A 114 -8.74 -7.62 -8.71
N ALA A 115 -8.56 -6.31 -8.56
CA ALA A 115 -7.97 -5.70 -7.38
C ALA A 115 -9.03 -5.03 -6.50
N TRP A 116 -8.87 -5.16 -5.17
CA TRP A 116 -9.61 -4.41 -4.16
C TRP A 116 -8.62 -3.69 -3.27
N GLY A 117 -8.85 -2.39 -3.06
CA GLY A 117 -8.01 -1.55 -2.19
C GLY A 117 -8.75 -1.15 -0.91
N GLY A 118 -8.01 -1.12 0.20
CA GLY A 118 -8.47 -0.56 1.47
C GLY A 118 -7.43 0.39 2.06
N ASP A 119 -7.88 1.54 2.55
CA ASP A 119 -7.05 2.53 3.24
C ASP A 119 -7.87 3.26 4.30
N VAL A 120 -7.21 3.88 5.28
CA VAL A 120 -7.84 4.73 6.31
C VAL A 120 -7.87 6.20 5.89
N ALA A 121 -7.09 6.59 4.88
CA ALA A 121 -6.93 7.95 4.41
C ALA A 121 -8.12 8.36 3.50
N PRO A 122 -9.00 9.29 3.94
CA PRO A 122 -10.20 9.64 3.20
C PRO A 122 -9.91 10.29 1.84
N ALA A 123 -8.89 11.14 1.75
CA ALA A 123 -8.48 11.78 0.50
C ALA A 123 -8.01 10.77 -0.54
N ALA A 124 -7.20 9.82 -0.08
CA ALA A 124 -6.63 8.77 -0.90
C ALA A 124 -7.72 7.84 -1.44
N LEU A 125 -8.64 7.39 -0.58
CA LEU A 125 -9.80 6.60 -1.01
C LEU A 125 -10.71 7.34 -1.99
N ARG A 126 -10.93 8.64 -1.78
CA ARG A 126 -11.72 9.46 -2.70
C ARG A 126 -11.07 9.51 -4.09
N HIS A 127 -9.75 9.66 -4.15
CA HIS A 127 -9.00 9.59 -5.41
C HIS A 127 -9.08 8.19 -6.04
N ALA A 128 -8.83 7.13 -5.26
CA ALA A 128 -8.82 5.74 -5.75
C ALA A 128 -10.15 5.31 -6.39
N ARG A 129 -11.26 5.86 -5.89
CA ARG A 129 -12.63 5.59 -6.39
C ARG A 129 -13.02 6.42 -7.60
N ALA A 130 -12.29 7.49 -7.90
CA ALA A 130 -12.56 8.30 -9.08
C ALA A 130 -12.38 7.42 -10.33
N PRO A 131 -13.22 7.59 -11.36
CA PRO A 131 -13.04 6.85 -12.60
C PRO A 131 -11.64 7.17 -13.18
N PRO A 132 -10.92 6.18 -13.72
CA PRO A 132 -9.65 6.41 -14.39
C PRO A 132 -9.84 7.41 -15.53
N ARG A 133 -8.88 8.33 -15.71
CA ARG A 133 -9.00 9.33 -16.79
C ARG A 133 -8.70 8.64 -18.14
N PRO A 134 -9.27 9.12 -19.26
CA PRO A 134 -9.11 8.48 -20.57
C PRO A 134 -7.66 8.31 -21.04
N ARG A 135 -6.74 9.13 -20.51
CA ARG A 135 -5.30 9.09 -20.79
C ARG A 135 -4.60 7.87 -20.17
N ASP A 136 -5.29 7.21 -19.24
CA ASP A 136 -4.79 6.10 -18.43
C ASP A 136 -5.39 4.74 -18.90
N TRP A 137 -6.16 4.72 -20.00
CA TRP A 137 -6.84 3.53 -20.52
C TRP A 137 -6.64 3.33 -22.03
N THR A 138 -6.35 2.09 -22.43
CA THR A 138 -6.51 1.61 -23.82
C THR A 138 -7.80 0.80 -23.94
N ALA A 139 -8.46 0.89 -25.09
CA ALA A 139 -9.72 0.21 -25.36
C ALA A 139 -9.57 -1.33 -25.21
N GLY A 140 -10.40 -1.96 -24.38
CA GLY A 140 -10.48 -3.43 -24.26
C GLY A 140 -10.63 -3.98 -22.83
N SER A 141 -10.34 -3.20 -21.79
CA SER A 141 -10.51 -3.66 -20.40
C SER A 141 -11.98 -3.62 -19.94
N THR A 142 -12.38 -4.57 -19.09
CA THR A 142 -13.69 -4.56 -18.42
C THR A 142 -13.69 -3.45 -17.35
N PRO A 143 -14.74 -2.61 -17.22
CA PRO A 143 -14.75 -1.58 -16.19
C PRO A 143 -14.66 -2.23 -14.81
N PRO A 144 -13.86 -1.67 -13.87
CA PRO A 144 -13.88 -2.16 -12.51
C PRO A 144 -15.29 -1.94 -11.96
N ILE A 145 -15.93 -3.01 -11.51
CA ILE A 145 -17.14 -2.92 -10.72
C ILE A 145 -16.74 -2.20 -9.43
N SER A 146 -16.92 -0.88 -9.38
CA SER A 146 -16.69 -0.04 -8.21
C SER A 146 -17.82 -0.20 -7.19
N ARG A 147 -18.18 -1.43 -6.84
CA ARG A 147 -18.99 -1.69 -5.65
C ARG A 147 -18.05 -1.92 -4.48
N THR A 148 -17.49 -0.83 -3.94
CA THR A 148 -16.99 -0.82 -2.57
C THR A 148 -18.19 -0.97 -1.64
N ARG A 149 -18.65 -2.20 -1.45
CA ARG A 149 -19.59 -2.50 -0.36
C ARG A 149 -18.76 -2.48 0.92
N THR A 150 -18.62 -1.31 1.54
CA THR A 150 -18.17 -1.22 2.91
C THR A 150 -19.21 -1.94 3.77
N ARG A 151 -19.03 -3.24 4.00
CA ARG A 151 -19.68 -3.84 5.16
C ARG A 151 -19.07 -3.14 6.35
N ARG A 152 -19.84 -2.24 6.98
CA ARG A 152 -19.54 -1.72 8.31
C ARG A 152 -19.27 -2.95 9.17
N CYS A 153 -18.06 -3.09 9.69
CA CYS A 153 -17.80 -4.08 10.72
C CYS A 153 -18.81 -3.81 11.84
N PRO A 154 -19.63 -4.79 12.28
CA PRO A 154 -20.51 -4.57 13.41
C PRO A 154 -19.63 -4.13 14.58
N ARG A 155 -19.91 -2.96 15.15
CA ARG A 155 -19.29 -2.56 16.41
C ARG A 155 -19.65 -3.64 17.43
N THR A 156 -18.68 -4.42 17.88
CA THR A 156 -18.86 -5.24 19.07
C THR A 156 -19.09 -4.26 20.23
N SER A 157 -20.30 -4.23 20.75
CA SER A 157 -20.62 -3.50 21.98
C SER A 157 -19.88 -4.18 23.13
N PRO A 158 -19.26 -3.44 24.09
CA PRO A 158 -18.64 -4.06 25.24
C PRO A 158 -19.74 -4.45 26.22
N ALA A 159 -20.18 -5.69 26.18
CA ALA A 159 -21.08 -6.23 27.20
C ALA A 159 -20.83 -7.73 27.38
N SER A 160 -19.92 -8.07 28.29
CA SER A 160 -20.07 -9.12 29.32
C SER A 160 -18.70 -9.64 29.79
N MET A 161 -18.06 -8.89 30.70
CA MET A 161 -17.29 -9.51 31.79
C MET A 161 -18.28 -9.64 32.94
N ARG A 162 -18.67 -10.88 33.24
CA ARG A 162 -19.13 -11.31 34.56
C ARG A 162 -18.07 -12.26 35.08
#